data_AF-A0A6L4ZT37-F1
#
_entry.id   AF-A0A6L4ZT37-F1
#
_cell.length_a   1.000
_cell.length_b   1.000
_cell.length_c   1.000
_cell.angle_alpha   90.00
_cell.angle_beta   90.00
_cell.angle_gamma   90.00
#
_symmetry.space_group_name_H-M   'P 1'
#
loop_
_entity.id
_entity.type
_entity.pdbx_description
1 polymer ?
#
loop_
_entity_poly.entity_id
_entity_poly.type
_entity_poly.pdbx_seq_one_letter_code
_entity_poly.pdbx_strand_id
1 'polypeptide(L)'
;MTKSVTAATIEQIQIALQIDTRVKELEKLGCNEVEILTEMVPFMPSFRKLLDTLGPNGMDELCAKFEGFYHYARLLEHLAGGIQSGEIKVPK
;
A
#
# COMPACT_ATOMS: atom_id res chain seq x y z
N MET A 1 5.32 -28.94 -13.37
CA MET A 1 4.86 -28.26 -12.14
C MET A 1 4.29 -26.91 -12.55
N THR A 2 2.99 -26.84 -12.79
CA THR A 2 2.29 -25.60 -13.14
C THR A 2 2.17 -24.75 -11.88
N LYS A 3 2.94 -23.66 -11.81
CA LYS A 3 2.77 -22.61 -10.80
C LYS A 3 1.36 -22.04 -11.03
N SER A 4 0.41 -22.36 -10.16
CA SER A 4 -0.91 -21.75 -10.19
C SER A 4 -0.73 -20.26 -9.92
N VAL A 5 -1.08 -19.43 -10.90
CA VAL A 5 -1.31 -18.00 -10.71
C VAL A 5 -2.57 -17.90 -9.87
N THR A 6 -2.43 -17.83 -8.55
CA THR A 6 -3.58 -17.72 -7.66
C THR A 6 -3.92 -16.24 -7.52
N ALA A 7 -5.02 -15.82 -8.12
CA ALA A 7 -5.55 -14.47 -8.01
C ALA A 7 -5.82 -14.11 -6.54
N ALA A 8 -5.74 -12.81 -6.21
CA ALA A 8 -6.03 -12.31 -4.87
C ALA A 8 -7.42 -12.77 -4.38
N THR A 9 -7.52 -13.12 -3.09
CA THR A 9 -8.79 -13.52 -2.48
C THR A 9 -9.75 -12.33 -2.38
N ILE A 10 -11.03 -12.61 -2.14
CA ILE A 10 -12.04 -11.55 -1.90
C ILE A 10 -11.61 -10.64 -0.75
N GLU A 11 -11.09 -11.20 0.34
CA GLU A 11 -10.59 -10.42 1.47
C GLU A 11 -9.43 -9.51 1.07
N GLN A 12 -8.46 -10.03 0.30
CA GLN A 12 -7.31 -9.24 -0.15
C GLN A 12 -7.73 -8.10 -1.09
N ILE A 13 -8.69 -8.37 -1.97
CA ILE A 13 -9.30 -7.37 -2.86
C ILE A 13 -10.03 -6.29 -2.04
N GLN A 14 -10.77 -6.69 -0.98
CA GLN A 14 -11.47 -5.75 -0.11
C GLN A 14 -10.51 -4.84 0.65
N ILE A 15 -9.40 -5.38 1.17
CA ILE A 15 -8.37 -4.57 1.84
C ILE A 15 -7.79 -3.54 0.86
N ALA A 16 -7.40 -3.96 -0.35
CA ALA A 16 -6.86 -3.06 -1.35
C ALA A 16 -7.86 -1.97 -1.75
N LEU A 17 -9.14 -2.32 -1.92
CA LEU A 17 -10.20 -1.36 -2.25
C LEU A 17 -10.45 -0.34 -1.12
N GLN A 18 -10.40 -0.77 0.15
CA GLN A 18 -10.56 0.14 1.29
C GLN A 18 -9.42 1.16 1.36
N ILE A 19 -8.19 0.69 1.17
CA ILE A 19 -7.00 1.55 1.10
C ILE A 19 -7.12 2.52 -0.09
N ASP A 20 -7.44 2.01 -1.28
CA ASP A 20 -7.64 2.81 -2.50
C ASP A 20 -8.66 3.93 -2.30
N THR A 21 -9.81 3.58 -1.72
CA THR A 21 -10.89 4.53 -1.46
C THR A 21 -10.43 5.63 -0.52
N ARG A 22 -9.78 5.26 0.60
CA ARG A 22 -9.32 6.23 1.59
C ARG A 22 -8.25 7.16 1.04
N VAL A 23 -7.30 6.64 0.28
CA VAL A 23 -6.23 7.45 -0.34
C VAL A 23 -6.84 8.46 -1.31
N LYS A 24 -7.75 8.02 -2.18
CA LYS A 24 -8.45 8.92 -3.12
C LYS A 24 -9.30 9.98 -2.44
N GLU A 25 -9.87 9.68 -1.27
CA GLU A 25 -10.55 10.70 -0.46
C GLU A 25 -9.58 11.75 0.06
N LEU A 26 -8.43 11.34 0.60
CA LEU A 26 -7.41 12.24 1.12
C LEU A 26 -6.81 13.12 0.01
N GLU A 27 -6.57 12.56 -1.17
CA GLU A 27 -6.14 13.32 -2.35
C GLU A 27 -7.15 14.39 -2.74
N LYS A 28 -8.45 14.05 -2.74
CA LYS A 28 -9.52 15.03 -3.04
C LYS A 28 -9.63 16.12 -1.99
N LEU A 29 -9.26 15.84 -0.74
CA LEU A 29 -9.17 16.82 0.33
C LEU A 29 -7.91 17.71 0.22
N GLY A 30 -7.02 17.43 -0.73
CA GLY A 30 -5.79 18.19 -0.95
C GLY A 30 -4.68 17.85 0.06
N CYS A 31 -4.77 16.70 0.73
CA CYS A 31 -3.72 16.25 1.65
C CYS A 31 -2.40 16.02 0.91
N ASN A 32 -1.30 16.49 1.49
CA ASN A 32 0.04 16.19 0.99
C ASN A 32 0.52 14.78 1.41
N GLU A 33 1.68 14.35 0.92
CA GLU A 33 2.22 13.01 1.16
C GLU A 33 2.36 12.64 2.65
N VAL A 34 2.81 13.59 3.48
CA VAL A 34 3.00 13.38 4.92
C VAL A 34 1.65 13.25 5.62
N GLU A 35 0.69 14.06 5.24
CA GLU A 35 -0.69 14.00 5.76
C GLU A 35 -1.34 12.67 5.37
N ILE A 36 -1.20 12.22 4.11
CA ILE A 36 -1.69 10.92 3.65
C ILE A 36 -1.06 9.79 4.47
N LEU A 37 0.27 9.76 4.59
CA LEU A 37 0.97 8.73 5.38
C LEU A 37 0.50 8.71 6.84
N THR A 38 0.26 9.87 7.44
CA THR A 38 -0.22 10.00 8.83
C THR A 38 -1.65 9.48 8.98
N GLU A 39 -2.55 9.87 8.09
CA GLU A 39 -3.96 9.44 8.09
C GLU A 39 -4.13 7.95 7.80
N MET A 40 -3.16 7.35 7.09
CA MET A 40 -3.18 5.94 6.70
C MET A 40 -2.53 4.99 7.71
N VAL A 41 -1.97 5.50 8.82
CA VAL A 41 -1.40 4.67 9.90
C VAL A 41 -2.35 3.54 10.36
N PRO A 42 -3.67 3.77 10.55
CA PRO A 42 -4.60 2.70 10.94
C PRO A 42 -4.73 1.57 9.91
N PHE A 43 -4.39 1.80 8.63
CA PHE A 43 -4.45 0.81 7.56
C PHE A 43 -3.16 -0.01 7.42
N MET A 44 -2.07 0.36 8.11
CA MET A 44 -0.78 -0.33 8.06
C MET A 44 -0.87 -1.83 8.39
N PRO A 45 -1.62 -2.30 9.41
CA PRO A 45 -1.75 -3.73 9.68
C PRO A 45 -2.41 -4.49 8.52
N SER A 46 -3.41 -3.91 7.89
CA SER A 46 -4.10 -4.49 6.73
C SER A 46 -3.19 -4.53 5.51
N PHE A 47 -2.45 -3.46 5.25
CA PHE A 47 -1.44 -3.44 4.19
C PHE A 47 -0.34 -4.49 4.44
N ARG A 48 0.12 -4.62 5.68
CA ARG A 48 1.08 -5.66 6.07
C ARG A 48 0.53 -7.07 5.84
N LYS A 49 -0.74 -7.31 6.17
CA LYS A 49 -1.41 -8.58 5.87
C LYS A 49 -1.38 -8.91 4.37
N LEU A 50 -1.52 -7.92 3.48
CA LEU A 50 -1.37 -8.14 2.05
C LEU A 50 0.06 -8.57 1.68
N LEU A 51 1.08 -7.88 2.19
CA LEU A 51 2.48 -8.25 1.96
C LEU A 51 2.81 -9.68 2.42
N ASP A 52 2.24 -10.11 3.55
CA ASP A 52 2.52 -11.43 4.13
C ASP A 52 1.73 -12.57 3.45
N THR A 53 0.61 -12.27 2.78
CA THR A 53 -0.34 -13.31 2.30
C THR A 53 -0.52 -13.36 0.79
N LEU A 54 -0.10 -12.34 0.05
CA LEU A 54 -0.17 -12.35 -1.41
C LEU A 54 0.91 -13.25 -2.02
N GLY A 55 0.55 -13.92 -3.11
CA GLY A 55 1.50 -14.70 -3.91
C GLY A 55 2.47 -13.81 -4.69
N PRO A 56 3.42 -14.40 -5.45
CA PRO A 56 4.55 -13.72 -6.08
C PRO A 56 4.26 -12.49 -6.95
N ASN A 57 3.02 -12.31 -7.42
CA ASN A 57 2.60 -11.18 -8.26
C ASN A 57 1.37 -10.44 -7.70
N GLY A 58 0.87 -10.82 -6.51
CA GLY A 58 -0.42 -10.34 -6.03
C GLY A 58 -0.42 -8.84 -5.72
N MET A 59 0.72 -8.29 -5.28
CA MET A 59 0.86 -6.85 -5.08
C MET A 59 0.78 -6.09 -6.41
N ASP A 60 1.49 -6.55 -7.44
CA ASP A 60 1.50 -5.91 -8.76
C ASP A 60 0.10 -5.90 -9.39
N GLU A 61 -0.64 -7.01 -9.28
CA GLU A 61 -2.01 -7.12 -9.76
C GLU A 61 -2.96 -6.13 -9.05
N LEU A 62 -2.85 -5.99 -7.73
CA LEU A 62 -3.67 -5.05 -6.97
C LEU A 62 -3.29 -3.60 -7.27
N CYS A 63 -2.00 -3.30 -7.38
CA CYS A 63 -1.49 -1.98 -7.78
C CYS A 63 -1.97 -1.57 -9.17
N ALA A 64 -1.98 -2.50 -10.14
CA ALA A 64 -2.49 -2.24 -11.49
C ALA A 64 -4.00 -1.96 -11.51
N LYS A 65 -4.76 -2.52 -10.55
CA LYS A 65 -6.21 -2.42 -10.48
C LYS A 65 -6.71 -1.21 -9.67
N PHE A 66 -5.96 -0.81 -8.65
CA PHE A 66 -6.37 0.17 -7.66
C PHE A 66 -5.31 1.28 -7.54
N GLU A 67 -5.52 2.37 -8.27
CA GLU A 67 -4.57 3.49 -8.37
C GLU A 67 -4.21 4.15 -7.03
N GLY A 68 -5.19 4.35 -6.14
CA GLY A 68 -4.94 4.91 -4.80
C GLY A 68 -4.19 3.93 -3.90
N PHE A 69 -4.43 2.62 -4.05
CA PHE A 69 -3.63 1.60 -3.38
C PHE A 69 -2.18 1.60 -3.88
N TYR A 70 -1.98 1.70 -5.20
CA TYR A 70 -0.66 1.86 -5.78
C TYR A 70 0.06 3.11 -5.27
N HIS A 71 -0.62 4.25 -5.23
CA HIS A 71 -0.04 5.48 -4.71
C HIS A 71 0.41 5.31 -3.26
N TYR A 72 -0.42 4.72 -2.41
CA TYR A 72 -0.03 4.44 -1.02
C TYR A 72 1.20 3.51 -0.93
N ALA A 73 1.26 2.45 -1.74
CA ALA A 73 2.43 1.58 -1.79
C ALA A 73 3.70 2.35 -2.20
N ARG A 74 3.61 3.27 -3.16
CA ARG A 74 4.73 4.13 -3.58
C ARG A 74 5.18 5.12 -2.51
N LEU A 75 4.24 5.70 -1.75
CA LEU A 75 4.57 6.56 -0.61
C LEU A 75 5.36 5.79 0.46
N LEU A 76 4.93 4.56 0.78
CA LEU A 76 5.63 3.69 1.72
C LEU A 76 7.00 3.26 1.20
N GLU A 77 7.10 2.95 -0.09
CA GLU A 77 8.38 2.62 -0.73
C GLU A 77 9.36 3.79 -0.69
N HIS A 78 8.89 5.01 -0.99
CA HIS A 78 9.70 6.22 -0.91
C HIS A 78 10.17 6.50 0.53
N LEU A 79 9.26 6.40 1.50
CA LEU A 79 9.59 6.52 2.92
C LEU A 79 10.65 5.50 3.35
N ALA A 80 10.46 4.22 2.98
CA ALA A 80 11.42 3.16 3.29
C ALA A 80 12.78 3.40 2.63
N GLY A 81 12.79 3.85 1.37
CA GLY A 81 14.01 4.21 0.63
C GLY A 81 14.76 5.36 1.28
N GLY A 82 14.06 6.41 1.71
CA GLY A 82 14.65 7.55 2.44
C GLY A 82 15.22 7.15 3.80
N ILE A 83 14.57 6.22 4.51
CA ILE A 83 15.12 5.65 5.76
C ILE A 83 16.38 4.84 5.46
N GLN A 84 16.33 3.97 4.44
CA GLN A 84 17.46 3.12 4.06
C GLN A 84 18.68 3.92 3.58
N SER A 85 18.45 5.01 2.82
CA SER A 85 19.52 5.90 2.35
C SER A 85 20.07 6.80 3.48
N GLY A 86 19.33 6.93 4.57
CA GLY A 86 19.65 7.81 5.69
C GLY A 86 19.28 9.28 5.46
N GLU A 87 18.56 9.60 4.38
CA GLU A 87 17.92 10.89 4.13
C GLU A 87 16.85 11.20 5.18
N ILE A 88 16.05 10.19 5.53
CA ILE A 88 15.06 10.25 6.60
C ILE A 88 15.65 9.62 7.86
N LYS A 89 15.75 10.38 8.95
CA LYS A 89 16.23 9.88 10.24
C LYS A 89 15.06 9.33 11.05
N VAL A 90 15.13 8.06 11.41
CA VAL A 90 14.20 7.45 12.38
C VAL A 90 14.57 7.91 13.79
N PRO A 91 13.65 8.55 14.54
CA PRO A 91 13.89 8.90 15.94
C PRO A 91 14.19 7.66 16.78
N LYS A 92 15.08 7.80 17.77
CA LYS A 92 15.41 6.74 18.74
C LYS A 92 14.46 6.75 19.93
#